data_AF-A0A1S3Y0M3-F1
#
_entry.id   AF-A0A1S3Y0M3-F1
#
_cell.length_a   1.000
_cell.length_b   1.000
_cell.length_c   1.000
_cell.angle_alpha   90.00
_cell.angle_beta   90.00
_cell.angle_gamma   90.00
#
_symmetry.space_group_name_H-M   'P 1'
#
loop_
_entity.id
_entity.type
_entity.pdbx_description
1 polymer ?
#
loop_
_entity_poly.entity_id
_entity_poly.type
_entity_poly.pdbx_seq_one_letter_code
_entity_poly.pdbx_strand_id
1 'polypeptide(L)'
;MEGEEDSVKKERVVEARARNISHNVRCTECGSQSIEDSQADVAILLRKLIRDEIRDGKSDKEIYRKLEDDFGETVLYAPKFDMQTAALWLSPLLVAGAAGGMWAYKKH
;
A
#
# COMPACT_ATOMS: atom_id res chain seq x y z
N MET A 1 -8.31 -39.41 -0.27
CA MET A 1 -8.61 -38.42 0.79
C MET A 1 -7.66 -37.22 0.76
N GLU A 2 -6.65 -37.20 -0.12
CA GLU A 2 -5.64 -36.12 -0.21
C GLU A 2 -6.16 -34.81 -0.84
N GLY A 3 -7.20 -34.87 -1.67
CA GLY A 3 -7.76 -33.66 -2.32
C GLY A 3 -8.52 -32.72 -1.38
N GLU A 4 -9.10 -33.25 -0.30
CA GLU A 4 -9.89 -32.45 0.66
C GLU A 4 -9.00 -31.77 1.71
N GLU A 5 -7.84 -32.34 2.02
CA GLU A 5 -6.88 -31.73 2.94
C GLU A 5 -6.09 -30.60 2.26
N ASP A 6 -5.76 -30.76 0.97
CA ASP A 6 -5.05 -29.74 0.18
C ASP A 6 -5.93 -28.53 -0.12
N SER A 7 -7.24 -28.72 -0.39
CA SER A 7 -8.19 -27.62 -0.58
C SER A 7 -8.37 -26.80 0.70
N VAL A 8 -8.58 -27.47 1.85
CA VAL A 8 -8.71 -26.80 3.15
C VAL A 8 -7.43 -26.03 3.51
N LYS A 9 -6.25 -26.59 3.21
CA LYS A 9 -4.97 -25.92 3.45
C LYS A 9 -4.78 -24.69 2.57
N LYS A 10 -5.13 -24.77 1.29
CA LYS A 10 -5.11 -23.61 0.37
C LYS A 10 -6.05 -22.51 0.84
N GLU A 11 -7.26 -22.87 1.26
CA GLU A 11 -8.26 -21.92 1.73
C GLU A 11 -7.83 -21.20 3.01
N ARG A 12 -7.17 -21.90 3.95
CA ARG A 12 -6.55 -21.28 5.13
C ARG A 12 -5.43 -20.30 4.78
N VAL A 13 -4.62 -20.61 3.77
CA VAL A 13 -3.55 -19.72 3.30
C VAL A 13 -4.12 -18.47 2.63
N VAL A 14 -5.18 -18.63 1.82
CA VAL A 14 -5.89 -17.51 1.18
C VAL A 14 -6.48 -16.58 2.24
N GLU A 15 -7.18 -17.12 3.23
CA GLU A 15 -7.81 -16.33 4.28
C GLU A 15 -6.77 -15.60 5.14
N ALA A 16 -5.66 -16.26 5.50
CA ALA A 16 -4.57 -15.64 6.24
C ALA A 16 -3.94 -14.46 5.48
N ARG A 17 -3.72 -14.60 4.16
CA ARG A 17 -3.22 -13.51 3.30
C ARG A 17 -4.24 -12.39 3.18
N ALA A 18 -5.51 -12.71 2.92
CA ALA A 18 -6.58 -11.72 2.78
C ALA A 18 -6.72 -10.85 4.03
N ARG A 19 -6.63 -11.47 5.21
CA ARG A 19 -6.67 -10.79 6.51
C ARG A 19 -5.45 -9.88 6.73
N ASN A 20 -4.25 -10.34 6.37
CA ASN A 20 -3.04 -9.52 6.45
C ASN A 20 -3.10 -8.29 5.52
N ILE A 21 -3.61 -8.44 4.31
CA ILE A 21 -3.82 -7.33 3.38
C ILE A 21 -4.86 -6.37 3.95
N SER A 22 -6.00 -6.87 4.43
CA SER A 22 -7.12 -6.06 4.95
C SER A 22 -6.74 -5.19 6.15
N HIS A 23 -5.80 -5.64 7.00
CA HIS A 23 -5.24 -4.82 8.08
C HIS A 23 -4.38 -3.64 7.61
N ASN A 24 -3.71 -3.77 6.46
CA ASN A 24 -2.83 -2.74 5.89
C ASN A 24 -3.56 -1.74 4.98
N VAL A 25 -4.85 -1.96 4.73
CA VAL A 25 -5.67 -1.09 3.89
C VAL A 25 -6.65 -0.30 4.76
N ARG A 26 -6.59 1.03 4.67
CA ARG A 26 -7.52 1.94 5.33
C ARG A 26 -8.72 2.17 4.41
N CYS A 27 -9.91 2.24 4.99
CA CYS A 27 -11.07 2.69 4.25
C CYS A 27 -11.02 4.23 4.17
N THR A 28 -10.67 4.76 2.99
CA THR A 28 -10.63 6.21 2.70
C THR A 28 -11.95 6.90 2.99
N GLU A 29 -13.05 6.23 2.65
CA GLU A 29 -14.41 6.71 2.86
C GLU A 29 -14.88 6.59 4.33
N CYS A 30 -14.22 5.76 5.15
CA CYS A 30 -14.63 5.49 6.54
C CYS A 30 -13.86 6.34 7.56
N GLY A 31 -12.99 7.25 7.12
CA GLY A 31 -12.21 8.13 7.99
C GLY A 31 -10.96 7.48 8.58
N SER A 32 -11.09 6.68 9.64
CA SER A 32 -9.95 6.24 10.48
C SER A 32 -9.87 4.74 10.78
N GLN A 33 -10.77 3.93 10.21
CA GLN A 33 -10.88 2.50 10.53
C GLN A 33 -10.31 1.61 9.41
N SER A 34 -9.82 0.43 9.80
CA SER A 34 -9.31 -0.58 8.86
C SER A 34 -10.47 -1.11 7.99
N ILE A 35 -10.16 -1.63 6.80
CA ILE A 35 -11.17 -2.32 6.00
C ILE A 35 -11.72 -3.52 6.76
N GLU A 36 -10.91 -4.24 7.54
CA GLU A 36 -11.30 -5.39 8.37
C GLU A 36 -12.40 -5.05 9.40
N ASP A 37 -12.32 -3.87 10.03
CA ASP A 37 -13.27 -3.44 11.06
C ASP A 37 -14.47 -2.64 10.50
N SER A 38 -14.33 -2.09 9.29
CA SER A 38 -15.35 -1.23 8.69
C SER A 38 -16.47 -2.04 8.02
N GLN A 39 -17.72 -1.65 8.30
CA GLN A 39 -18.94 -2.20 7.66
C GLN A 39 -19.38 -1.41 6.41
N ALA A 40 -18.53 -0.54 5.87
CA ALA A 40 -18.87 0.17 4.64
C ALA A 40 -18.97 -0.79 3.44
N ASP A 41 -19.88 -0.50 2.51
CA ASP A 41 -20.05 -1.30 1.28
C ASP A 41 -18.73 -1.42 0.50
N VAL A 42 -17.91 -0.36 0.50
CA VAL A 42 -16.58 -0.36 -0.11
C VAL A 42 -15.63 -1.35 0.56
N ALA A 43 -15.69 -1.47 1.90
CA ALA A 43 -14.86 -2.40 2.65
C ALA A 43 -15.26 -3.86 2.40
N ILE A 44 -16.55 -4.14 2.21
CA ILE A 44 -17.04 -5.48 1.89
C ILE A 44 -16.61 -5.87 0.47
N LEU A 45 -16.73 -4.95 -0.49
CA LEU A 45 -16.28 -5.15 -1.86
C LEU A 45 -14.78 -5.44 -1.92
N LEU A 46 -13.95 -4.65 -1.22
CA LEU A 46 -12.49 -4.80 -1.22
C LEU A 46 -12.04 -6.15 -0.62
N ARG A 47 -12.64 -6.60 0.49
CA ARG A 47 -12.37 -7.94 1.06
C ARG A 47 -12.67 -9.07 0.06
N LYS A 48 -13.75 -8.92 -0.71
CA LYS A 48 -14.13 -9.90 -1.74
C LYS A 48 -13.13 -9.89 -2.89
N LEU A 49 -12.80 -8.71 -3.41
CA LEU A 49 -11.84 -8.52 -4.49
C LEU A 49 -10.45 -9.08 -4.12
N ILE A 50 -9.96 -8.82 -2.90
CA ILE A 50 -8.68 -9.36 -2.42
C ILE A 50 -8.66 -10.89 -2.46
N ARG A 51 -9.73 -11.55 -1.99
CA ARG A 51 -9.81 -13.02 -2.03
C ARG A 51 -9.82 -13.56 -3.45
N ASP A 52 -10.58 -12.93 -4.35
CA ASP A 52 -10.63 -13.32 -5.76
C ASP A 52 -9.24 -13.16 -6.42
N GLU A 53 -8.55 -12.06 -6.15
CA GLU A 53 -7.20 -11.80 -6.69
C GLU A 53 -6.12 -12.72 -6.11
N ILE A 54 -6.24 -13.13 -4.83
CA ILE A 54 -5.34 -14.16 -4.25
C ILE A 54 -5.61 -15.52 -4.90
N ARG A 55 -6.88 -15.86 -5.18
CA ARG A 55 -7.25 -17.11 -5.87
C ARG A 55 -6.78 -17.14 -7.32
N ASP A 56 -6.74 -15.99 -7.97
CA ASP A 56 -6.16 -15.80 -9.31
C ASP A 56 -4.61 -15.91 -9.29
N GLY A 57 -4.00 -16.06 -8.12
CA GLY A 57 -2.57 -16.28 -7.97
C GLY A 57 -1.74 -14.99 -8.02
N LYS A 58 -2.36 -13.81 -7.88
CA LYS A 58 -1.64 -12.55 -7.89
C LYS A 58 -0.82 -12.33 -6.62
N SER A 59 0.26 -11.58 -6.77
CA SER A 59 1.11 -11.18 -5.65
C SER A 59 0.49 -10.04 -4.85
N ASP A 60 0.82 -9.93 -3.56
CA ASP A 60 0.30 -8.85 -2.69
C ASP A 60 0.54 -7.47 -3.30
N LYS A 61 1.68 -7.26 -3.97
CA LYS A 61 2.05 -5.99 -4.61
C LYS A 61 1.15 -5.65 -5.81
N GLU A 62 0.77 -6.64 -6.60
CA GLU A 62 -0.16 -6.43 -7.72
C GLU A 62 -1.58 -6.14 -7.22
N ILE A 63 -1.99 -6.83 -6.15
CA ILE A 63 -3.27 -6.58 -5.48
C ILE A 63 -3.29 -5.13 -4.98
N TYR A 64 -2.27 -4.71 -4.23
CA TYR A 64 -2.13 -3.34 -3.75
C TYR A 64 -2.17 -2.31 -4.87
N ARG A 65 -1.43 -2.53 -5.96
CA ARG A 65 -1.42 -1.62 -7.11
C ARG A 65 -2.79 -1.50 -7.76
N LYS A 66 -3.52 -2.61 -7.88
CA LYS A 66 -4.85 -2.63 -8.47
C LYS A 66 -5.90 -1.95 -7.59
N LEU A 67 -5.86 -2.20 -6.28
CA LEU A 67 -6.71 -1.50 -5.31
C LEU A 67 -6.46 0.01 -5.35
N GLU A 68 -5.21 0.43 -5.55
CA GLU A 68 -4.85 1.84 -5.68
C GLU A 68 -5.35 2.47 -6.98
N ASP A 69 -5.27 1.75 -8.10
CA ASP A 69 -5.71 2.22 -9.43
C ASP A 69 -7.24 2.37 -9.49
N ASP A 70 -7.96 1.43 -8.87
CA ASP A 70 -9.43 1.38 -8.89
C ASP A 70 -10.06 2.26 -7.77
N PHE A 71 -9.41 2.41 -6.61
CA PHE A 71 -9.98 3.07 -5.42
C PHE A 71 -9.19 4.28 -4.90
N GLY A 72 -8.00 4.55 -5.44
CA GLY A 72 -7.19 5.74 -5.15
C GLY A 72 -5.97 5.52 -4.24
N GLU A 73 -5.02 6.45 -4.32
CA GLU A 73 -3.71 6.44 -3.62
C GLU A 73 -3.80 6.53 -2.08
N THR A 74 -4.95 6.95 -1.54
CA THR A 74 -5.18 7.12 -0.10
C THR A 74 -5.68 5.85 0.61
N VAL A 75 -5.95 4.78 -0.14
CA VAL A 75 -6.50 3.51 0.36
C VAL A 75 -5.45 2.68 1.10
N LEU A 76 -4.17 2.79 0.74
CA LEU A 76 -3.10 2.02 1.34
C LEU A 76 -2.34 2.81 2.42
N TYR A 77 -1.94 2.13 3.50
CA TYR A 77 -1.06 2.73 4.52
C TYR A 77 0.35 3.03 4.03
N ALA A 78 0.78 2.41 2.92
CA ALA A 78 2.13 2.52 2.40
C ALA A 78 2.16 3.52 1.23
N PRO A 79 2.64 4.76 1.45
CA PRO A 79 2.85 5.68 0.35
C PRO A 79 3.88 5.07 -0.61
N LYS A 80 3.63 5.22 -1.91
CA LYS A 80 4.64 4.94 -2.93
C LYS A 80 5.92 5.65 -2.53
N PHE A 81 7.03 4.92 -2.45
CA PHE A 81 8.36 5.52 -2.46
C PHE A 81 8.55 6.15 -3.83
N ASP A 82 8.03 7.36 -4.00
CA ASP A 82 8.19 8.11 -5.21
C ASP A 82 9.58 8.77 -5.20
N MET A 83 10.31 8.55 -6.29
CA MET A 83 11.64 9.14 -6.48
C MET A 83 11.55 10.67 -6.52
N GLN A 84 10.39 11.23 -6.90
CA GLN A 84 10.16 12.68 -6.85
C GLN A 84 10.15 13.19 -5.41
N THR A 85 9.50 12.46 -4.49
CA THR A 85 9.55 12.76 -3.07
C THR A 85 10.99 12.73 -2.58
N ALA A 86 11.76 11.68 -2.89
CA ALA A 86 13.16 11.61 -2.49
C ALA A 86 14.01 12.81 -3.00
N ALA A 87 13.76 13.28 -4.23
CA ALA A 87 14.42 14.46 -4.78
C ALA A 87 14.04 15.76 -4.03
N LEU A 88 12.78 15.92 -3.62
CA LEU A 88 12.33 17.07 -2.83
C LEU A 88 13.01 17.12 -1.45
N TRP A 89 13.28 15.97 -0.84
CA TRP A 89 14.02 15.90 0.44
C TRP A 89 15.50 16.28 0.31
N LEU A 90 16.09 16.18 -0.89
CA LEU A 90 17.47 16.62 -1.15
C LEU A 90 17.57 18.13 -1.48
N SER A 91 16.46 18.77 -1.84
CA SER A 91 16.41 20.20 -2.17
C SER A 91 17.01 21.11 -1.08
N PRO A 92 16.72 20.93 0.23
CA PRO A 92 17.29 21.77 1.29
C PRO A 92 18.82 21.68 1.37
N LEU A 93 19.39 20.49 1.11
CA LEU A 93 20.85 20.28 1.15
C LEU A 93 21.54 20.95 -0.03
N LEU A 94 20.92 20.93 -1.21
CA LEU A 94 21.44 21.63 -2.39
C LEU A 94 21.40 23.15 -2.22
N VAL A 95 20.31 23.69 -1.68
CA VAL A 95 20.18 25.14 -1.42
C VAL A 95 21.16 25.59 -0.34
N ALA A 96 21.29 24.85 0.76
CA ALA A 96 22.26 25.16 1.82
C ALA A 96 23.70 25.08 1.32
N GLY A 97 24.04 24.06 0.52
CA GLY A 97 25.35 23.90 -0.09
C GLY A 97 25.70 25.03 -1.07
N ALA A 98 24.76 25.42 -1.94
CA ALA A 98 24.93 26.53 -2.87
C ALA A 98 25.10 27.87 -2.15
N ALA A 99 24.27 28.14 -1.13
CA ALA A 99 24.36 29.37 -0.35
C ALA A 99 25.67 29.45 0.46
N GLY A 100 26.09 28.36 1.09
CA GLY A 100 27.35 28.27 1.83
C GLY A 100 28.57 28.43 0.91
N GLY A 101 28.55 27.79 -0.26
CA GLY A 101 29.60 27.91 -1.27
C GLY A 101 29.72 29.32 -1.83
N MET A 102 28.58 29.97 -2.14
CA MET A 102 28.56 31.34 -2.66
C MET A 102 29.01 32.38 -1.62
N TRP A 103 28.68 32.18 -0.34
CA TRP A 103 29.17 33.04 0.75
C TRP A 103 30.67 32.89 0.98
N ALA A 104 31.19 31.66 0.94
CA ALA A 104 32.63 31.40 1.07
C ALA A 104 33.43 31.97 -0.11
N TYR A 105 32.93 31.82 -1.34
CA TYR A 105 33.59 32.33 -2.55
C TYR A 105 33.65 33.87 -2.58
N LYS A 106 32.63 34.55 -2.05
CA LYS A 106 32.58 36.01 -1.97
C LYS A 106 33.42 36.57 -0.81
N LYS A 107 33.76 35.73 0.18
CA LYS A 107 34.57 36.11 1.35
C LYS A 107 36.08 35.90 1.13
N HIS A 108 36.46 35.12 0.12
CA HIS A 108 37.83 35.01 -0.39
C HIS A 108 38.09 36.12 -1.42
#